data_AF-A0A920Q260-F1
#
_entry.id   AF-A0A920Q260-F1
#
_cell.length_a   1.000
_cell.length_b   1.000
_cell.length_c   1.000
_cell.angle_alpha   90.00
_cell.angle_beta   90.00
_cell.angle_gamma   90.00
#
_symmetry.space_group_name_H-M   'P 1'
#
loop_
_entity.id
_entity.type
_entity.pdbx_description
1 polymer ?
#
loop_
_entity_poly.entity_id
_entity_poly.type
_entity_poly.pdbx_seq_one_letter_code
_entity_poly.pdbx_strand_id
1 'polypeptide(L)'
;MHRGYTAERYLERLAAARAGIDDLAVTTDIIVGFPGETDDDFERTLEVVAEAGYDSAYCFVFSPRGGTEAASMQRDFVDHDVCVDRFERLQRV
;
A
#
# COMPACT_ATOMS: atom_id res chain seq x y z
N MET A 1 4.53 -7.26 -6.17
CA MET A 1 5.56 -6.76 -5.22
C MET A 1 6.36 -7.83 -4.46
N HIS A 2 6.08 -9.15 -4.63
CA HIS A 2 6.85 -10.25 -4.00
C HIS A 2 7.10 -10.11 -2.48
N ARG A 3 6.15 -9.54 -1.74
CA ARG A 3 6.20 -9.49 -0.28
C ARG A 3 5.91 -10.91 0.23
N GLY A 4 6.89 -11.56 0.88
CA GLY A 4 6.79 -12.95 1.38
C GLY A 4 5.88 -13.12 2.61
N TYR A 5 4.85 -12.30 2.74
CA TYR A 5 3.88 -12.27 3.82
C TYR A 5 2.54 -11.72 3.31
N THR A 6 1.47 -11.97 4.06
CA THR A 6 0.11 -11.52 3.74
C THR A 6 -0.30 -10.32 4.59
N ALA A 7 -1.39 -9.65 4.21
CA ALA A 7 -1.97 -8.54 4.97
C ALA A 7 -2.36 -8.98 6.39
N GLU A 8 -2.96 -10.15 6.55
CA GLU A 8 -3.36 -10.71 7.84
C GLU A 8 -2.15 -10.90 8.75
N ARG A 9 -1.09 -11.52 8.24
CA ARG A 9 0.16 -11.72 8.99
C ARG A 9 0.79 -10.38 9.38
N TYR A 10 0.70 -9.36 8.53
CA TYR A 10 1.20 -8.03 8.83
C TYR A 10 0.41 -7.38 9.98
N LEU A 11 -0.92 -7.37 9.89
CA LEU A 11 -1.81 -6.78 10.89
C LEU A 11 -1.72 -7.50 12.24
N GLU A 12 -1.62 -8.83 12.26
CA GLU A 12 -1.38 -9.60 13.48
C GLU A 12 -0.10 -9.17 14.20
N ARG A 13 0.98 -8.94 13.45
CA ARG A 13 2.27 -8.50 14.02
C ARG A 13 2.19 -7.07 14.52
N LEU A 14 1.49 -6.20 13.80
CA LEU A 14 1.25 -4.83 14.21
C LEU A 14 0.44 -4.77 15.51
N ALA A 15 -0.64 -5.55 15.62
CA ALA A 15 -1.45 -5.65 16.83
C ALA A 15 -0.63 -6.18 18.02
N ALA A 16 0.19 -7.22 17.80
CA ALA A 16 1.08 -7.75 18.85
C ALA A 16 2.12 -6.72 19.31
N ALA A 17 2.66 -5.91 18.39
CA ALA A 17 3.61 -4.84 18.74
C ALA A 17 2.94 -3.74 19.57
N ARG A 18 1.75 -3.26 19.15
CA ARG A 18 0.98 -2.26 19.90
C ARG A 18 0.56 -2.74 21.29
N ALA A 19 0.29 -4.04 21.46
CA ALA A 19 -0.03 -4.61 22.77
C ALA A 19 1.17 -4.67 23.73
N GLY A 20 2.39 -4.63 23.21
CA GLY A 20 3.63 -4.73 24.00
C GLY A 20 4.39 -3.41 24.17
N ILE A 21 4.01 -2.35 23.46
CA ILE A 21 4.69 -1.06 23.45
C ILE A 21 3.63 0.03 23.61
N ASP A 22 3.60 0.65 24.79
CA ASP A 22 2.73 1.79 25.07
C ASP A 22 3.05 2.95 24.11
N ASP A 23 2.01 3.55 23.54
CA ASP A 23 2.08 4.71 22.62
C ASP A 23 3.00 4.48 21.39
N LEU A 24 2.98 3.26 20.84
CA LEU A 24 3.74 2.94 19.64
C LEU A 24 3.23 3.73 18.42
N ALA A 25 4.02 4.71 17.98
CA ALA A 25 3.83 5.38 16.71
C ALA A 25 4.28 4.48 15.54
N VAL A 26 3.42 4.30 14.54
CA VAL A 26 3.65 3.47 13.36
C VAL A 26 3.44 4.32 12.12
N THR A 27 4.46 4.37 11.29
CA THR A 27 4.41 5.08 10.00
C THR A 27 4.73 4.14 8.86
N THR A 28 4.29 4.47 7.65
CA THR A 28 4.47 3.62 6.48
C THR A 28 4.58 4.42 5.18
N ASP A 29 5.07 3.75 4.14
CA ASP A 29 5.06 4.24 2.76
C ASP A 29 4.15 3.33 1.92
N ILE A 30 3.26 3.93 1.13
CA ILE A 30 2.28 3.20 0.30
C ILE A 30 2.42 3.64 -1.14
N ILE A 31 2.41 2.67 -2.06
CA ILE A 31 2.43 2.92 -3.50
C ILE A 31 1.09 2.45 -4.06
N VAL A 32 0.38 3.31 -4.79
CA VAL A 32 -0.79 2.96 -5.60
C VAL A 32 -0.42 2.88 -7.08
N GLY A 33 -1.20 2.15 -7.87
CA GLY A 33 -0.99 2.02 -9.31
C GLY A 33 0.17 1.08 -9.67
N PHE A 34 0.52 0.14 -8.78
CA PHE A 34 1.51 -0.88 -9.12
C PHE A 34 1.05 -1.67 -10.36
N PRO A 35 1.96 -2.10 -11.26
CA PRO A 35 1.55 -2.84 -12.46
C PRO A 35 0.71 -4.08 -12.12
N GLY A 36 -0.49 -4.14 -12.68
CA GLY A 36 -1.49 -5.19 -12.44
C GLY A 36 -2.43 -4.95 -11.26
N GLU A 37 -2.36 -3.82 -10.56
CA GLU A 37 -3.24 -3.50 -9.42
C GLU A 37 -4.69 -3.31 -9.89
N THR A 38 -5.56 -4.21 -9.42
CA THR A 38 -7.01 -4.17 -9.68
C THR A 38 -7.76 -3.29 -8.68
N ASP A 39 -9.05 -3.05 -8.92
CA ASP A 39 -9.89 -2.31 -7.97
C ASP A 39 -10.04 -3.06 -6.64
N ASP A 40 -10.23 -4.38 -6.69
CA ASP A 40 -10.26 -5.24 -5.49
C ASP A 40 -8.94 -5.20 -4.70
N ASP A 41 -7.79 -5.11 -5.39
CA ASP A 41 -6.50 -4.94 -4.71
C ASP A 41 -6.41 -3.59 -3.99
N PHE A 42 -6.94 -2.54 -4.63
CA PHE A 42 -6.95 -1.22 -4.04
C PHE A 42 -7.93 -1.12 -2.86
N GLU A 43 -9.12 -1.71 -2.95
CA GLU A 43 -10.08 -1.77 -1.83
C GLU A 43 -9.47 -2.49 -0.62
N ARG A 44 -8.83 -3.64 -0.84
CA ARG A 44 -8.09 -4.35 0.23
C ARG A 44 -6.94 -3.51 0.81
N THR A 45 -6.31 -2.66 0.00
CA THR A 45 -5.29 -1.72 0.50
C THR A 45 -5.91 -0.70 1.46
N LEU A 46 -7.08 -0.15 1.14
CA LEU A 46 -7.80 0.78 2.02
C LEU A 46 -8.20 0.11 3.34
N GLU A 47 -8.67 -1.14 3.30
CA GLU A 47 -9.01 -1.92 4.49
C GLU A 47 -7.79 -2.10 5.42
N VAL A 48 -6.63 -2.46 4.86
CA VAL A 48 -5.39 -2.61 5.65
C VAL A 48 -4.96 -1.29 6.27
N VAL A 49 -5.10 -0.18 5.56
CA VAL A 49 -4.73 1.14 6.08
C VAL A 49 -5.64 1.56 7.22
N ALA A 50 -6.95 1.36 7.06
CA ALA A 50 -7.93 1.65 8.10
C ALA A 50 -7.70 0.79 9.35
N GLU A 51 -7.44 -0.52 9.19
CA GLU A 51 -7.20 -1.44 10.30
C GLU A 51 -5.84 -1.18 10.99
N ALA A 52 -4.80 -0.82 10.22
CA ALA A 52 -3.47 -0.57 10.77
C ALA A 52 -3.40 0.69 11.64
N GLY A 53 -4.23 1.70 11.35
CA GLY A 53 -4.31 2.95 12.11
C GLY A 53 -2.96 3.65 12.20
N TYR A 54 -2.31 3.89 11.06
CA TYR A 54 -1.00 4.53 11.01
C TYR A 54 -1.06 5.98 11.53
N ASP A 55 -0.03 6.38 12.25
CA ASP A 55 0.16 7.76 12.72
C ASP A 55 0.54 8.70 11.56
N SER A 56 1.19 8.15 10.53
CA SER A 56 1.48 8.86 9.28
C SER A 56 1.75 7.88 8.16
N ALA A 57 1.34 8.23 6.94
CA ALA A 57 1.66 7.47 5.74
C ALA A 57 2.09 8.40 4.61
N TYR A 58 3.23 8.11 3.97
CA TYR A 58 3.58 8.74 2.70
C TYR A 58 3.05 7.90 1.55
N CYS A 59 2.17 8.50 0.75
CA CYS A 59 1.58 7.85 -0.41
C CYS A 59 2.31 8.28 -1.68
N PHE A 60 2.44 7.36 -2.65
CA PHE A 60 3.07 7.61 -3.94
C PHE A 60 2.27 6.95 -5.05
N VAL A 61 2.24 7.57 -6.24
CA VAL A 61 1.88 6.87 -7.47
C VAL A 61 3.10 6.07 -7.93
N PHE A 62 2.87 4.83 -8.40
CA PHE A 62 3.92 3.99 -8.93
C PHE A 62 4.72 4.71 -10.01
N SER A 63 6.05 4.64 -9.88
CA SER A 63 6.99 5.21 -10.85
C SER A 63 8.00 4.13 -11.23
N PRO A 64 8.04 3.70 -12.51
CA PRO A 64 8.92 2.62 -12.94
C PRO A 64 10.38 3.02 -12.77
N ARG A 65 11.17 2.14 -12.14
CA ARG A 65 12.62 2.32 -11.97
C ARG A 65 13.36 1.35 -12.87
N GLY A 66 14.24 1.87 -13.73
CA GLY A 66 15.02 1.06 -14.67
C GLY A 66 15.76 -0.09 -13.98
N GLY A 67 15.73 -1.29 -14.58
CA GLY A 67 16.34 -2.49 -14.03
C GLY A 67 15.47 -3.31 -13.06
N THR A 68 14.27 -2.83 -12.73
CA THR A 68 13.29 -3.61 -11.94
C THR A 68 12.36 -4.43 -12.84
N GLU A 69 11.87 -5.55 -12.33
CA GLU A 69 10.83 -6.35 -13.00
C GLU A 69 9.56 -5.51 -13.23
N ALA A 70 9.16 -4.71 -12.26
CA ALA A 70 7.99 -3.84 -12.40
C ALA A 70 8.13 -2.84 -13.56
N ALA A 71 9.35 -2.40 -13.91
CA ALA A 71 9.55 -1.51 -15.06
C ALA A 71 9.38 -2.20 -16.42
N SER A 72 9.46 -3.54 -16.50
CA SER A 72 9.19 -4.29 -17.74
C SER A 72 7.71 -4.70 -17.89
N MET A 73 6.89 -4.55 -16.85
CA MET A 73 5.45 -4.85 -16.83
C MET A 73 4.58 -3.76 -17.50
N GLN A 74 5.07 -3.11 -18.57
CA GLN A 74 4.44 -1.92 -19.16
C GLN A 74 3.01 -2.15 -19.63
N ARG A 75 2.68 -3.38 -20.05
CA ARG A 75 1.32 -3.75 -20.50
C ARG A 75 0.31 -3.79 -19.36
N ASP A 76 0.79 -3.91 -18.12
CA ASP A 76 -0.03 -4.03 -16.92
C ASP A 76 -0.03 -2.71 -16.13
N PHE A 77 0.52 -1.62 -16.68
CA PHE A 77 0.49 -0.32 -16.02
C PHE A 77 -0.95 0.15 -15.85
N VAL A 78 -1.24 0.68 -14.67
CA VAL A 78 -2.53 1.27 -14.35
C VAL A 78 -2.60 2.65 -14.98
N ASP A 79 -3.74 2.98 -15.59
CA ASP A 79 -3.96 4.29 -16.21
C ASP A 79 -3.73 5.43 -15.22
N HIS A 80 -3.19 6.54 -15.72
CA HIS A 80 -2.81 7.67 -14.90
C HIS A 80 -3.99 8.22 -14.08
N ASP A 81 -5.16 8.37 -14.71
CA ASP A 81 -6.34 8.92 -14.04
C ASP A 81 -6.83 8.00 -12.90
N VAL A 82 -6.70 6.68 -13.07
CA VAL A 82 -7.00 5.70 -12.01
C VAL A 82 -5.98 5.81 -10.87
N CYS A 83 -4.69 5.95 -11.19
CA CYS A 83 -3.66 6.17 -10.18
C CYS A 83 -3.92 7.44 -9.35
N VAL A 84 -4.37 8.52 -9.99
CA VAL A 84 -4.70 9.79 -9.33
C VAL A 84 -5.92 9.62 -8.43
N ASP A 85 -7.01 9.01 -8.90
CA ASP A 85 -8.20 8.73 -8.07
C ASP A 85 -7.84 7.90 -6.83
N ARG A 86 -7.08 6.82 -7.02
CA ARG A 86 -6.63 5.94 -5.93
C ARG A 86 -5.78 6.70 -4.91
N PHE A 87 -4.87 7.55 -5.38
CA PHE A 87 -4.05 8.38 -4.51
C PHE A 87 -4.91 9.34 -3.66
N GLU A 88 -5.85 10.04 -4.28
CA GLU A 88 -6.74 10.98 -3.58
C GLU A 88 -7.67 10.28 -2.57
N ARG A 89 -8.16 9.09 -2.90
CA ARG A 89 -8.99 8.28 -2.00
C ARG A 89 -8.18 7.78 -0.80
N LEU A 90 -6.97 7.30 -1.03
CA LEU A 90 -6.08 6.80 0.03
C LEU A 90 -5.73 7.89 1.04
N GLN A 91 -5.55 9.15 0.61
CA GLN A 91 -5.27 10.28 1.49
C GLN A 91 -6.41 10.66 2.44
N ARG A 92 -7.61 10.09 2.25
CA ARG A 92 -8.82 10.39 3.04
C ARG A 92 -9.18 9.29 4.05
N VAL A 93 -8.43 8.19 4.07
CA VAL A 93 -8.54 7.12 5.08
C VAL A 93 -7.74 7.52 6.31
#